data_AF-A0A954KZW1-F1
#
_entry.id   AF-A0A954KZW1-F1
#
_cell.length_a   1.000
_cell.length_b   1.000
_cell.length_c   1.000
_cell.angle_alpha   90.00
_cell.angle_beta   90.00
_cell.angle_gamma   90.00
#
_symmetry.space_group_name_H-M   'P 1'
#
loop_
_entity.id
_entity.type
_entity.pdbx_description
1 polymer ?
#
loop_
_entity_poly.entity_id
_entity_poly.type
_entity_poly.pdbx_seq_one_letter_code
_entity_poly.pdbx_strand_id
1 'polypeptide(L)'
;MTVIEHQWPESEVPDAVVNDVRTAIATVLATQSKGTITPGDLAERWGISPDKVLNWIRNGDLKAVNVAATMNGRPRFRITDEAIEDFQTRRQPVPPPKLPRQKRRKPAGDVIEFF
;
A
#
# COMPACT_ATOMS: atom_id res chain seq x y z
N MET A 1 -63.02 6.97 3.48
CA MET A 1 -62.00 7.12 2.42
C MET A 1 -60.74 7.61 3.11
N THR A 2 -59.80 6.71 3.41
CA THR A 2 -58.59 7.04 4.17
C THR A 2 -57.41 6.97 3.22
N VAL A 3 -56.83 8.13 2.89
CA VAL A 3 -55.59 8.24 2.11
C VAL A 3 -54.45 8.03 3.09
N ILE A 4 -53.70 6.94 2.94
CA ILE A 4 -52.47 6.68 3.68
C ILE A 4 -51.34 7.28 2.84
N GLU A 5 -50.95 8.51 3.18
CA GLU A 5 -49.83 9.22 2.59
C GLU A 5 -48.52 8.59 3.11
N HIS A 6 -47.84 7.82 2.25
CA HIS A 6 -46.49 7.32 2.50
C HIS A 6 -45.50 8.48 2.41
N GLN A 7 -45.19 9.10 3.54
CA GLN A 7 -44.12 10.09 3.62
C GLN A 7 -42.94 9.46 4.39
N TRP A 8 -41.97 8.94 3.63
CA TRP A 8 -40.67 8.51 4.14
C TRP A 8 -39.78 9.76 4.23
N PRO A 9 -39.28 10.18 5.41
CA PRO A 9 -38.38 11.32 5.47
C PRO A 9 -36.98 10.93 4.97
N GLU A 10 -36.55 11.65 3.93
CA GLU A 10 -35.22 11.64 3.33
C GLU A 10 -34.15 12.03 4.37
N SER A 11 -33.26 11.07 4.68
CA SER A 11 -31.87 11.25 5.11
C SER A 11 -31.50 12.46 6.01
N GLU A 12 -31.65 12.32 7.32
CA GLU A 12 -30.93 13.15 8.30
C GLU A 12 -29.65 12.40 8.70
N VAL A 13 -28.55 12.60 7.97
CA VAL A 13 -27.23 12.16 8.44
C VAL A 13 -26.78 13.20 9.47
N PRO A 14 -26.63 12.86 10.76
CA PRO A 14 -26.31 13.85 11.79
C PRO A 14 -24.94 14.49 11.52
N ASP A 15 -24.89 15.82 11.53
CA ASP A 15 -23.68 16.66 11.29
C ASP A 15 -22.45 16.23 12.11
N ALA A 16 -22.66 15.57 13.26
CA ALA A 16 -21.63 15.01 14.11
C ALA A 16 -20.76 13.95 13.41
N VAL A 17 -21.34 13.13 12.52
CA VAL A 17 -20.60 12.12 11.76
C VAL A 17 -19.72 12.76 10.69
N VAL A 18 -20.18 13.88 10.09
CA VAL A 18 -19.42 14.63 9.08
C VAL A 18 -18.22 15.34 9.71
N ASN A 19 -18.38 15.86 10.95
CA ASN A 19 -17.29 16.52 11.67
C ASN A 19 -16.22 15.54 12.20
N ASP A 20 -16.59 14.31 12.53
CA ASP A 20 -15.64 13.27 12.99
C ASP A 20 -14.68 12.85 11.86
N VAL A 21 -15.21 12.62 10.65
CA VAL A 21 -14.39 12.30 9.46
C VAL A 21 -13.46 13.47 9.08
N ARG A 22 -13.94 14.73 9.18
CA ARG A 22 -13.11 15.92 8.94
C ARG A 22 -11.98 16.07 9.96
N THR A 23 -12.26 15.78 11.23
CA THR A 23 -11.27 15.84 12.31
C THR A 23 -10.23 14.73 12.19
N ALA A 24 -10.65 13.52 11.79
CA ALA A 24 -9.73 12.41 11.51
C ALA A 24 -8.79 12.72 10.33
N ILE A 25 -9.33 13.29 9.23
CA ILE A 25 -8.51 13.68 8.06
C ILE A 25 -7.56 14.83 8.41
N ALA A 26 -8.02 15.86 9.12
CA ALA A 26 -7.19 16.98 9.55
C ALA A 26 -6.05 16.54 10.48
N THR A 27 -6.29 15.55 11.35
CA THR A 27 -5.27 14.97 12.22
C THR A 27 -4.24 14.16 11.43
N VAL A 28 -4.66 13.35 10.45
CA VAL A 28 -3.75 12.63 9.55
C VAL A 28 -2.88 13.59 8.72
N LEU A 29 -3.45 14.72 8.27
CA LEU A 29 -2.71 15.72 7.49
C LEU A 29 -1.74 16.56 8.32
N ALA A 30 -1.96 16.70 9.63
CA ALA A 30 -1.09 17.48 10.52
C ALA A 30 0.18 16.73 10.99
N THR A 31 0.26 15.41 10.78
CA THR A 31 1.35 14.54 11.28
C THR A 31 2.41 14.20 10.23
N GLN A 32 2.56 14.94 9.14
CA GLN A 32 3.67 14.69 8.20
C GLN A 32 4.91 15.49 8.62
N SER A 33 5.74 14.88 9.46
CA SER A 33 7.07 15.41 9.80
C SER A 33 7.93 15.44 8.54
N LYS A 34 8.18 16.65 8.03
CA LYS A 34 9.00 16.92 6.82
C LYS A 34 10.48 16.61 7.05
N GLY A 35 10.83 15.33 7.13
CA GLY A 35 12.20 14.85 6.99
C GLY A 35 12.52 14.51 5.53
N THR A 36 13.79 14.63 5.14
CA THR A 36 14.25 14.11 3.85
C THR A 36 15.58 13.40 4.03
N ILE A 37 15.57 12.10 3.78
CA ILE A 37 16.71 11.21 3.97
C ILE A 37 17.44 10.96 2.66
N THR A 38 18.74 10.67 2.72
CA THR A 38 19.49 10.26 1.53
C THR A 38 19.34 8.76 1.28
N PRO A 39 19.56 8.27 0.04
CA PRO A 39 19.57 6.84 -0.23
C PRO A 39 20.59 6.05 0.61
N GLY A 40 21.72 6.67 0.97
CA GLY A 40 22.75 6.06 1.80
C GLY A 40 22.28 5.85 3.23
N ASP A 41 21.70 6.89 3.84
CA ASP A 41 21.18 6.81 5.21
C ASP A 41 19.99 5.82 5.29
N LEU A 42 19.13 5.80 4.26
CA LEU A 42 18.04 4.81 4.18
C LEU A 42 18.58 3.38 4.09
N ALA A 43 19.64 3.18 3.30
CA ALA A 43 20.28 1.89 3.14
C ALA A 43 20.91 1.40 4.44
N GLU A 44 21.58 2.29 5.18
CA GLU A 44 22.12 2.01 6.52
C GLU A 44 21.01 1.64 7.50
N ARG A 45 19.92 2.43 7.54
CA ARG A 45 18.77 2.20 8.42
C ARG A 45 18.10 0.84 8.18
N TRP A 46 18.06 0.38 6.93
CA TRP A 46 17.43 -0.89 6.54
C TRP A 46 18.41 -2.06 6.41
N GLY A 47 19.71 -1.83 6.61
CA GLY A 47 20.75 -2.85 6.47
C GLY A 47 20.86 -3.42 5.05
N ILE A 48 20.60 -2.60 4.02
CA ILE A 48 20.68 -3.00 2.60
C ILE A 48 21.77 -2.22 1.87
N SER A 49 22.15 -2.67 0.67
CA SER A 49 23.09 -1.92 -0.17
C SER A 49 22.45 -0.62 -0.70
N PRO A 50 23.17 0.52 -0.72
CA PRO A 50 22.73 1.75 -1.37
C PRO A 50 22.35 1.57 -2.83
N ASP A 51 23.01 0.66 -3.56
CA ASP A 51 22.71 0.36 -4.96
C ASP A 51 21.31 -0.20 -5.13
N LYS A 52 20.82 -0.97 -4.13
CA LYS A 52 19.46 -1.51 -4.13
C LYS A 52 18.42 -0.39 -4.01
N VAL A 53 18.68 0.58 -3.14
CA VAL A 53 17.83 1.77 -2.98
C VAL A 53 17.83 2.59 -4.27
N LEU A 54 19.00 2.82 -4.87
CA LEU A 54 19.12 3.52 -6.15
C LEU A 54 18.37 2.79 -7.27
N ASN A 55 18.39 1.45 -7.28
CA ASN A 55 17.65 0.66 -8.25
C ASN A 55 16.14 0.83 -8.09
N TRP A 56 15.62 0.85 -6.86
CA TRP A 56 14.20 1.14 -6.61
C TRP A 56 13.79 2.54 -7.09
N ILE A 57 14.66 3.53 -6.89
CA ILE A 57 14.41 4.90 -7.37
C ILE A 57 14.38 4.92 -8.90
N ARG A 58 15.35 4.27 -9.57
CA ARG A 58 15.43 4.21 -11.03
C ARG A 58 14.25 3.46 -11.66
N ASN A 59 13.78 2.40 -11.01
CA ASN A 59 12.64 1.61 -11.46
C ASN A 59 11.29 2.29 -11.15
N GLY A 60 11.27 3.36 -10.36
CA GLY A 60 10.05 4.04 -9.93
C GLY A 60 9.30 3.32 -8.80
N ASP A 61 9.90 2.27 -8.20
CA ASP A 61 9.34 1.59 -7.03
C ASP A 61 9.32 2.53 -5.82
N LEU A 62 10.39 3.32 -5.65
CA LEU A 62 10.57 4.26 -4.55
C LEU A 62 10.60 5.68 -5.10
N LYS A 63 9.66 6.53 -4.65
CA LYS A 63 9.62 7.94 -5.06
C LYS A 63 10.79 8.70 -4.41
N ALA A 64 11.52 9.48 -5.20
CA ALA A 64 12.57 10.36 -4.72
C ALA A 64 12.67 11.61 -5.60
N VAL A 65 13.13 12.71 -4.99
CA VAL A 65 13.38 13.98 -5.68
C VAL A 65 14.85 14.06 -6.08
N ASN A 66 15.11 14.29 -7.37
CA ASN A 66 16.47 14.61 -7.83
C ASN A 66 16.75 16.09 -7.57
N VAL A 67 17.72 16.37 -6.70
CA VAL A 67 18.17 17.73 -6.34
C VAL A 67 19.52 18.08 -6.95
N ALA A 68 19.94 17.38 -8.02
CA ALA A 68 21.13 17.74 -8.76
C ALA A 68 20.98 19.13 -9.41
N ALA A 69 22.04 19.94 -9.36
CA ALA A 69 22.05 21.28 -9.93
C ALA A 69 21.97 21.28 -11.47
N THR A 70 22.42 20.20 -12.11
CA THR A 70 22.39 20.01 -13.56
C THR A 70 21.70 18.70 -13.90
N MET A 71 20.83 18.71 -14.91
CA MET A 71 20.05 17.53 -15.30
C MET A 71 20.94 16.39 -15.85
N ASN A 72 22.09 16.74 -16.44
CA ASN A 72 23.06 15.79 -16.99
C ASN A 72 24.20 15.43 -16.00
N GLY A 73 24.17 15.96 -14.77
CA GLY A 73 25.19 15.71 -13.75
C GLY A 73 24.93 14.44 -12.94
N ARG A 74 25.81 14.17 -11.95
CA ARG A 74 25.62 13.05 -11.00
C ARG A 74 24.32 13.28 -10.21
N PRO A 75 23.30 12.39 -10.32
CA PRO A 75 22.05 12.56 -9.61
C PRO A 75 22.26 12.58 -8.10
N ARG A 76 21.54 13.46 -7.41
CA ARG A 76 21.51 13.52 -5.95
C ARG A 76 20.06 13.33 -5.53
N PHE A 77 19.74 12.17 -4.98
CA PHE A 77 18.37 11.85 -4.61
C PHE A 77 18.10 12.20 -3.15
N ARG A 78 16.85 12.60 -2.91
CA ARG A 78 16.30 12.97 -1.63
C ARG A 78 14.94 12.28 -1.49
N ILE A 79 14.79 11.48 -0.44
CA ILE A 79 13.62 10.61 -0.23
C ILE A 79 12.82 11.22 0.93
N THR A 80 11.54 11.48 0.70
CA THR A 80 10.64 11.98 1.74
C THR A 80 10.15 10.83 2.61
N ASP A 81 9.82 11.11 3.87
CA ASP A 81 9.28 10.08 4.78
C ASP A 81 7.98 9.47 4.22
N GLU A 82 7.11 10.29 3.61
CA GLU A 82 5.87 9.84 2.95
C GLU A 82 6.15 8.80 1.83
N ALA A 83 7.21 9.01 1.05
CA ALA A 83 7.59 8.08 -0.01
C ALA A 83 8.08 6.73 0.55
N ILE A 84 8.69 6.75 1.73
CA ILE A 84 9.18 5.56 2.43
C ILE A 84 7.99 4.77 3.00
N GLU A 85 6.98 5.46 3.53
CA GLU A 85 5.73 4.85 4.01
C GLU A 85 4.91 4.24 2.86
N ASP A 86 4.75 4.99 1.76
CA ASP A 86 4.14 4.50 0.52
C ASP A 86 4.81 3.20 0.06
N PHE A 87 6.14 3.19 0.03
CA PHE A 87 6.93 2.04 -0.40
C PHE A 87 6.74 0.83 0.52
N GLN A 88 6.75 1.05 1.83
CA GLN A 88 6.53 -0.01 2.81
C GLN A 88 5.13 -0.61 2.66
N THR A 89 4.10 0.24 2.60
CA THR A 89 2.70 -0.19 2.42
C THR A 89 2.55 -1.05 1.16
N ARG A 90 3.16 -0.64 0.04
CA ARG A 90 3.08 -1.40 -1.23
C ARG A 90 3.83 -2.73 -1.21
N ARG A 91 4.95 -2.81 -0.47
CA ARG A 91 5.79 -4.01 -0.41
C ARG A 91 5.48 -4.92 0.77
N GLN A 92 4.52 -4.58 1.63
CA GLN A 92 4.06 -5.50 2.66
C GLN A 92 3.59 -6.81 2.00
N PRO A 93 4.14 -7.97 2.42
CA PRO A 93 3.74 -9.23 1.85
C PRO A 93 2.29 -9.51 2.27
N VAL A 94 1.35 -9.30 1.36
CA VAL A 94 -0.02 -9.76 1.53
C VAL A 94 0.02 -11.28 1.46
N PRO A 95 -0.40 -12.02 2.50
CA PRO A 95 -0.43 -13.46 2.46
C PRO A 95 -1.22 -13.90 1.23
N PRO A 96 -0.65 -14.74 0.34
CA PRO A 96 -1.40 -15.21 -0.82
C PRO A 96 -2.68 -15.90 -0.33
N PRO A 97 -3.82 -15.68 -0.99
CA PRO A 97 -5.06 -16.35 -0.61
C PRO A 97 -4.82 -17.85 -0.61
N LYS A 98 -5.12 -18.52 0.51
CA LYS A 98 -4.94 -19.97 0.66
C LYS A 98 -5.78 -20.66 -0.40
N LEU A 99 -5.13 -21.16 -1.46
CA LEU A 99 -5.82 -21.97 -2.45
C LEU A 99 -6.40 -23.22 -1.75
N PRO A 100 -7.65 -23.61 -2.06
CA PRO A 100 -8.22 -24.82 -1.51
C PRO A 100 -7.33 -26.02 -1.88
N ARG A 101 -6.91 -26.79 -0.87
CA ARG A 101 -6.05 -27.96 -1.06
C ARG A 101 -6.79 -28.98 -1.93
N GLN A 102 -6.33 -29.19 -3.16
CA GLN A 102 -6.92 -30.18 -4.06
C GLN A 102 -6.76 -31.57 -3.44
N LYS A 103 -7.88 -32.20 -3.07
CA LYS A 103 -7.88 -33.57 -2.53
C LYS A 103 -7.46 -34.51 -3.65
N ARG A 104 -6.28 -35.14 -3.52
CA ARG A 104 -5.85 -36.23 -4.42
C ARG A 104 -6.96 -37.27 -4.47
N ARG A 105 -7.55 -37.47 -5.65
CA ARG A 105 -8.45 -38.60 -5.90
C ARG A 105 -7.58 -39.86 -5.85
N LYS A 106 -7.92 -40.81 -4.97
CA LYS A 106 -7.32 -42.14 -5.01
C LYS A 106 -7.74 -42.77 -6.35
N PRO A 107 -6.83 -43.34 -7.16
CA PRO A 107 -7.25 -44.15 -8.29
C PRO A 107 -8.08 -45.32 -7.73
N ALA A 108 -9.29 -45.48 -8.26
CA ALA A 108 -10.09 -46.67 -8.05
C ALA A 108 -9.60 -47.72 -9.06
N GLY A 109 -9.18 -48.88 -8.57
CA GLY A 109 -8.92 -50.05 -9.40
C GLY A 109 -7.48 -50.54 -9.38
N ASP A 110 -7.12 -51.24 -8.30
CA ASP A 110 -6.24 -52.40 -8.40
C ASP A 110 -7.04 -53.50 -9.10
N VAL A 111 -6.88 -53.67 -10.41
CA VAL A 111 -7.20 -54.95 -11.09
C VAL A 111 -6.20 -55.11 -12.24
N ILE A 112 -5.17 -55.92 -12.03
CA ILE A 112 -4.30 -56.42 -13.10
C ILE A 112 -4.86 -57.81 -13.44
N GLU A 113 -5.60 -57.92 -14.54
CA GLU A 113 -5.99 -59.20 -15.12
C GLU A 113 -4.78 -59.78 -15.86
N PHE A 114 -4.31 -60.96 -15.44
CA PHE A 114 -3.38 -61.78 -16.21
C PHE A 114 -4.20 -62.86 -16.93
N PHE A 115 -4.14 -62.89 -18.27
CA PHE A 115 -4.61 -63.98 -19.13
C PHE A 115 -3.45 -64.48 -19.99
#